data_AF-A0A372JSY3-F1
#
_entry.id   AF-A0A372JSY3-F1
#
_cell.length_a   1.000
_cell.length_b   1.000
_cell.length_c   1.000
_cell.angle_alpha   90.00
_cell.angle_beta   90.00
_cell.angle_gamma   90.00
#
_symmetry.space_group_name_H-M   'P 1'
#
loop_
_entity.id
_entity.type
_entity.pdbx_description
1 polymer ?
#
loop_
_entity_poly.entity_id
_entity_poly.type
_entity_poly.pdbx_seq_one_letter_code
_entity_poly.pdbx_strand_id
1 'polypeptide(L)'
;MRTLVPYPVLPGTVSVDVQEARLDGVALPRHVISKDNGTVALDRTDFGEWRQATFSVRLDAPQLEGDGRWSGVRCIAVLEERRTRIRVATPLLKSSPGIFEGTVALQRDHHVGRVRLTSQVVATVDDVPGRLIASARNPWTIDLTATDPTRKEAISTLWVDFGAEENPHLHPYQGDPWTIETTGEPPTVFLNTRFEGLREILHGGEKTVRSTLSAQIAVEAWISLLNTAAHGVAVESERPEWPGGWQETVLRRMLPRIFPDLSPDDALTELVARTRLDGGSGDLQARVLQAAGAQAKRSRRFGDFIRATSRKEGS
;
A
#
# COMPACT_ATOMS: atom_id res chain seq x y z
N MET A 1 4.33 -12.18 7.97
CA MET A 1 5.01 -13.50 7.86
C MET A 1 6.06 -13.59 8.93
N ARG A 2 6.32 -14.80 9.46
CA ARG A 2 7.46 -15.09 10.33
C ARG A 2 8.55 -15.62 9.41
N THR A 3 9.56 -14.83 9.08
CA THR A 3 10.70 -15.28 8.29
C THR A 3 11.34 -16.46 9.04
N LEU A 4 11.43 -17.62 8.38
CA LEU A 4 12.15 -18.76 8.92
C LEU A 4 13.64 -18.43 8.85
N VAL A 5 14.20 -18.06 9.98
CA VAL A 5 15.62 -17.79 10.14
C VAL A 5 16.21 -18.87 11.06
N PRO A 6 17.45 -19.33 10.81
CA PRO A 6 18.07 -20.43 11.55
C PRO A 6 18.65 -19.94 12.90
N TYR A 7 17.98 -19.00 13.56
CA TYR A 7 18.40 -18.45 14.85
C TYR A 7 17.18 -17.96 15.66
N PRO A 8 17.28 -17.84 17.00
CA PRO A 8 16.16 -17.39 17.82
C PRO A 8 15.68 -15.99 17.44
N VAL A 9 14.37 -15.80 17.33
CA VAL A 9 13.70 -14.51 17.05
C VAL A 9 12.80 -14.10 18.21
N LEU A 10 12.58 -12.79 18.37
CA LEU A 10 11.76 -12.22 19.44
C LEU A 10 10.32 -12.74 19.32
N PRO A 11 9.80 -13.46 20.34
CA PRO A 11 8.40 -13.85 20.37
C PRO A 11 7.52 -12.63 20.66
N GLY A 12 6.34 -12.60 20.06
CA GLY A 12 5.37 -11.51 20.22
C GLY A 12 5.27 -10.60 19.01
N THR A 13 4.57 -9.47 19.19
CA THR A 13 4.30 -8.51 18.12
C THR A 13 5.05 -7.22 18.44
N VAL A 14 5.71 -6.69 17.42
CA VAL A 14 6.34 -5.38 17.44
C VAL A 14 5.47 -4.44 16.59
N SER A 15 5.14 -3.26 17.12
CA SER A 15 4.39 -2.23 16.40
C SER A 15 5.12 -0.90 16.43
N VAL A 16 4.98 -0.13 15.35
CA VAL A 16 5.58 1.19 15.21
C VAL A 16 4.49 2.20 14.94
N ASP A 17 4.60 3.37 15.56
CA ASP A 17 3.69 4.49 15.43
C ASP A 17 4.46 5.79 15.20
N VAL A 18 3.94 6.63 14.30
CA VAL A 18 4.34 8.03 14.19
C VAL A 18 3.44 8.85 15.11
N GLN A 19 4.04 9.55 16.07
CA GLN A 19 3.33 10.37 17.04
C GLN A 19 3.22 11.83 16.60
N GLU A 20 4.24 12.33 15.92
CA GLU A 20 4.35 13.72 15.48
C GLU A 20 5.13 13.78 14.17
N ALA A 21 4.80 14.78 13.34
CA ALA A 21 5.52 15.11 12.12
C ALA A 21 5.80 16.62 12.10
N ARG A 22 6.97 17.00 11.60
CA ARG A 22 7.36 18.41 11.43
C ARG A 22 7.99 18.62 10.05
N LEU A 23 7.78 19.80 9.47
CA LEU A 23 8.50 20.27 8.28
C LEU A 23 9.39 21.44 8.69
N ASP A 24 10.70 21.34 8.44
CA ASP A 24 11.70 22.36 8.79
C ASP A 24 11.58 22.86 10.24
N GLY A 25 11.26 21.94 11.16
CA GLY A 25 11.08 22.21 12.59
C GLY A 25 9.67 22.67 13.00
N VAL A 26 8.81 23.03 12.04
CA VAL A 26 7.42 23.44 12.27
C VAL A 26 6.53 22.22 12.43
N ALA A 27 5.86 22.10 13.57
CA ALA A 27 4.95 20.99 13.85
C ALA A 27 3.75 20.99 12.91
N LEU A 28 3.47 19.84 12.32
CA LEU A 28 2.31 19.66 11.45
C LEU A 28 1.05 19.38 12.27
N PRO A 29 -0.13 19.81 11.77
CA PRO A 29 -1.40 19.47 12.39
C PRO A 29 -1.62 17.95 12.46
N ARG A 30 -2.23 17.46 13.53
CA ARG A 30 -2.48 16.02 13.74
C ARG A 30 -3.25 15.33 12.60
N HIS A 31 -4.09 16.06 11.87
CA HIS A 31 -4.88 15.50 10.77
C HIS A 31 -4.04 15.06 9.57
N VAL A 32 -2.75 15.39 9.50
CA VAL A 32 -1.83 14.88 8.47
C VAL A 32 -1.24 13.51 8.82
N ILE A 33 -1.56 12.99 10.00
CA ILE A 33 -1.12 11.69 10.50
C ILE A 33 -2.37 10.83 10.70
N SER A 34 -2.46 9.72 9.98
CA SER A 34 -3.53 8.74 10.16
C SER A 34 -2.95 7.44 10.72
N LYS A 35 -3.21 7.18 12.00
CA LYS A 35 -2.83 5.92 12.67
C LYS A 35 -3.55 4.72 12.06
N ASP A 36 -4.85 4.86 11.80
CA ASP A 36 -5.66 3.79 11.20
C ASP A 36 -5.15 3.36 9.81
N ASN A 37 -4.66 4.34 9.03
CA ASN A 37 -4.11 4.09 7.70
C ASN A 37 -2.59 3.84 7.71
N GLY A 38 -1.91 4.06 8.84
CA GLY A 38 -0.44 4.08 8.93
C GLY A 38 0.18 5.03 7.90
N THR A 39 -0.36 6.25 7.76
CA THR A 39 0.07 7.18 6.71
C THR A 39 0.33 8.59 7.26
N VAL A 40 1.35 9.26 6.73
CA VAL A 40 1.62 10.69 6.92
C VAL A 40 1.59 11.37 5.55
N ALA A 41 0.81 12.44 5.42
CA ALA A 41 0.67 13.25 4.21
C ALA A 41 1.47 14.55 4.36
N LEU A 42 2.39 14.83 3.43
CA LEU A 42 3.28 16.00 3.51
C LEU A 42 3.04 17.04 2.40
N ASP A 43 2.14 16.78 1.45
CA ASP A 43 1.85 17.76 0.40
C ASP A 43 0.89 18.82 0.91
N ARG A 44 1.48 19.90 1.39
CA ARG A 44 0.74 21.11 1.72
C ARG A 44 1.42 22.28 1.05
N THR A 45 0.75 22.78 0.02
CA THR A 45 1.01 24.08 -0.64
C THR A 45 1.18 25.23 0.35
N ASP A 46 0.62 25.11 1.55
CA ASP A 46 0.70 26.11 2.62
C ASP A 46 2.09 26.22 3.29
N PHE A 47 2.95 25.20 3.15
CA PHE A 47 4.27 25.14 3.80
C PHE A 47 5.43 25.30 2.81
N GLY A 48 5.25 26.07 1.72
CA GLY A 48 6.33 26.42 0.78
C GLY A 48 7.18 25.23 0.27
N GLU A 49 8.37 25.52 -0.24
CA GLU A 49 9.38 24.49 -0.53
C GLU A 49 10.10 24.09 0.76
N TRP A 50 9.62 23.03 1.42
CA TRP A 50 10.28 22.46 2.59
C TRP A 50 11.49 21.60 2.22
N ARG A 51 12.48 21.52 3.12
CA ARG A 51 13.72 20.76 2.89
C ARG A 51 13.81 19.49 3.71
N GLN A 52 13.37 19.52 4.95
CA GLN A 52 13.48 18.39 5.87
C GLN A 52 12.14 18.10 6.54
N ALA A 53 11.75 16.83 6.57
CA ALA A 53 10.68 16.34 7.42
C ALA A 53 11.28 15.55 8.60
N THR A 54 10.73 15.73 9.80
CA THR A 54 11.12 14.94 10.99
C THR A 54 9.92 14.28 11.62
N PHE A 55 10.06 13.01 12.00
CA PHE A 55 8.99 12.21 12.58
C PHE A 55 9.38 11.70 13.96
N SER A 56 8.54 11.96 14.96
CA SER A 56 8.67 11.33 16.28
C SER A 56 8.08 9.94 16.20
N VAL A 57 8.92 8.92 16.34
CA VAL A 57 8.57 7.51 16.17
C VAL A 57 8.58 6.82 17.52
N ARG A 58 7.54 6.02 17.78
CA ARG A 58 7.44 5.14 18.94
C ARG A 58 7.34 3.70 18.46
N LEU A 59 8.21 2.87 19.00
CA LEU A 59 8.19 1.42 18.87
C LEU A 59 7.68 0.82 20.17
N ASP A 60 6.66 -0.03 20.05
CA ASP A 60 6.18 -0.90 21.11
C ASP A 60 6.68 -2.32 20.81
N ALA A 61 7.43 -2.89 21.75
CA ALA A 61 8.01 -4.21 21.64
C ALA A 61 7.83 -4.98 22.96
N PRO A 62 7.72 -6.32 22.90
CA PRO A 62 7.81 -7.16 24.08
C PRO A 62 9.08 -6.85 24.86
N GLN A 63 9.06 -7.09 26.16
CA GLN A 63 10.19 -6.81 27.03
C GLN A 63 11.44 -7.54 26.50
N LEU A 64 12.46 -6.76 26.13
CA LEU A 64 13.67 -7.25 25.45
C LEU A 64 14.75 -7.78 26.41
N GLU A 65 14.50 -7.67 27.72
CA GLU A 65 15.41 -8.08 28.79
C GLU A 65 14.90 -9.41 29.38
N GLY A 66 15.70 -10.48 29.37
CA GLY A 66 15.40 -11.61 30.27
C GLY A 66 15.77 -13.04 29.86
N ASP A 67 15.96 -13.36 28.58
CA ASP A 67 15.98 -14.79 28.18
C ASP A 67 17.36 -15.37 27.83
N GLY A 68 18.44 -14.57 27.87
CA GLY A 68 19.82 -15.00 27.57
C GLY A 68 20.10 -15.43 26.11
N ARG A 69 19.06 -15.47 25.25
CA ARG A 69 19.15 -15.87 23.84
C ARG A 69 19.84 -14.86 22.93
N TRP A 70 19.89 -13.60 23.35
CA TRP A 70 20.44 -12.49 22.60
C TRP A 70 21.19 -11.54 23.51
N SER A 71 22.13 -10.79 22.95
CA SER A 71 22.83 -9.70 23.63
C SER A 71 22.94 -8.47 22.73
N GLY A 72 23.22 -7.30 23.31
CA GLY A 72 23.39 -6.06 22.55
C GLY A 72 22.16 -5.67 21.71
N VAL A 73 20.96 -5.88 22.25
CA VAL A 73 19.69 -5.60 21.57
C VAL A 73 19.58 -4.10 21.26
N ARG A 74 19.25 -3.76 20.02
CA ARG A 74 19.00 -2.40 19.56
C ARG A 74 17.71 -2.33 18.76
N CYS A 75 16.98 -1.25 18.98
CA CYS A 75 15.80 -0.91 18.18
C CYS A 75 16.19 0.18 17.19
N ILE A 76 15.81 0.01 15.93
CA ILE A 76 16.06 0.99 14.88
C ILE A 76 14.77 1.27 14.12
N ALA A 77 14.51 2.54 13.82
CA ALA A 77 13.58 2.92 12.79
C ALA A 77 14.31 2.93 11.44
N VAL A 78 13.66 2.40 10.41
CA VAL A 78 14.21 2.30 9.07
C VAL A 78 13.27 3.03 8.13
N LEU A 79 13.82 4.04 7.48
CA LEU A 79 13.19 4.80 6.43
C LEU A 79 13.77 4.31 5.10
N GLU A 80 12.92 3.87 4.18
CA GLU A 80 13.33 3.31 2.90
C GLU A 80 12.48 3.89 1.76
N GLU A 81 13.15 4.25 0.66
CA GLU A 81 12.48 4.59 -0.59
C GLU A 81 13.06 3.73 -1.71
N ARG A 82 12.19 2.94 -2.34
CA ARG A 82 12.61 1.97 -3.35
C ARG A 82 13.13 2.63 -4.62
N ARG A 83 12.54 3.77 -5.02
CA ARG A 83 12.83 4.43 -6.31
C ARG A 83 14.25 5.02 -6.35
N THR A 84 14.70 5.57 -5.24
CA THR A 84 16.04 6.14 -5.07
C THR A 84 17.01 5.15 -4.43
N ARG A 85 16.51 3.99 -3.96
CA ARG A 85 17.24 2.99 -3.17
C ARG A 85 17.87 3.54 -1.89
N ILE A 86 17.37 4.69 -1.40
CA ILE A 86 17.85 5.28 -0.16
C ILE A 86 17.27 4.54 1.02
N ARG A 87 18.13 4.25 1.99
CA ARG A 87 17.75 3.65 3.26
C ARG A 87 18.47 4.39 4.40
N VAL A 88 17.68 4.91 5.33
CA VAL A 88 18.18 5.60 6.52
C VAL A 88 17.76 4.80 7.75
N ALA A 89 18.74 4.38 8.55
CA ALA A 89 18.50 3.70 9.82
C ALA A 89 18.78 4.67 10.97
N THR A 90 17.79 4.85 11.83
CA THR A 90 17.86 5.73 13.01
C THR A 90 17.71 4.90 14.28
N PRO A 91 18.65 4.98 15.24
CA PRO A 91 18.51 4.29 16.51
C PRO A 91 17.33 4.85 17.32
N LEU A 92 16.55 3.95 17.92
CA LEU A 92 15.50 4.29 18.89
C LEU A 92 16.03 4.01 20.30
N LEU A 93 15.79 4.94 21.21
CA LEU A 93 16.26 4.87 22.60
C LEU A 93 15.13 4.34 23.49
N LYS A 94 15.49 3.50 24.47
CA LYS A 94 14.53 2.99 25.44
C LYS A 94 13.99 4.17 26.27
N SER A 95 12.69 4.40 26.20
CA SER A 95 11.98 5.44 26.95
C SER A 95 11.38 4.86 28.24
N SER A 96 10.80 3.66 28.14
CA SER A 96 10.32 2.86 29.28
C SER A 96 10.37 1.36 28.94
N PRO A 97 10.04 0.44 29.85
CA PRO A 97 9.99 -0.99 29.53
C PRO A 97 9.09 -1.26 28.32
N GLY A 98 9.64 -1.92 27.29
CA GLY A 98 8.94 -2.25 26.04
C GLY A 98 8.71 -1.08 25.08
N ILE A 99 9.11 0.15 25.42
CA ILE A 99 8.85 1.34 24.61
C ILE A 99 10.16 1.99 24.22
N PHE A 100 10.35 2.18 22.91
CA PHE A 100 11.53 2.81 22.33
C PHE A 100 11.11 3.97 21.45
N GLU A 101 11.78 5.11 21.59
CA GLU A 101 11.40 6.36 20.94
C GLU A 101 12.61 7.02 20.28
N GLY A 102 12.35 7.79 19.22
CA GLY A 102 13.38 8.52 18.51
C GLY A 102 12.82 9.38 17.39
N THR A 103 13.67 10.22 16.82
CA THR A 103 13.28 11.14 15.74
C THR A 103 13.95 10.74 14.45
N VAL A 104 13.15 10.43 13.43
CA VAL A 104 13.63 10.07 12.09
C VAL A 104 13.57 11.30 11.19
N ALA A 105 14.66 11.59 10.48
CA ALA A 105 14.72 12.68 9.52
C ALA A 105 14.64 12.17 8.07
N LEU A 106 13.96 12.93 7.22
CA LEU A 106 13.79 12.72 5.79
C LEU A 106 14.19 14.01 5.08
N GLN A 107 15.07 13.92 4.08
CA GLN A 107 15.46 15.07 3.25
C GLN A 107 14.65 15.07 1.96
N ARG A 108 14.02 16.19 1.62
CA ARG A 108 13.06 16.29 0.50
C ARG A 108 13.69 15.95 -0.84
N ASP A 109 14.92 16.36 -1.06
CA ASP A 109 15.69 16.20 -2.31
C ASP A 109 16.17 14.76 -2.54
N HIS A 110 16.32 14.01 -1.46
CA HIS A 110 16.65 12.58 -1.51
C HIS A 110 15.45 11.70 -1.89
N HIS A 111 14.23 12.24 -1.84
CA HIS A 111 13.03 11.45 -2.02
C HIS A 111 12.05 12.06 -3.02
N VAL A 112 11.30 11.23 -3.74
CA VAL A 112 10.47 11.74 -4.85
C VAL A 112 9.00 11.41 -4.73
N GLY A 113 8.63 10.38 -3.98
CA GLY A 113 7.22 10.04 -3.83
C GLY A 113 6.90 9.55 -2.44
N ARG A 114 6.88 8.23 -2.28
CA ARG A 114 6.51 7.60 -1.02
C ARG A 114 7.71 6.97 -0.37
N VAL A 115 7.79 7.23 0.93
CA VAL A 115 8.81 6.68 1.78
C VAL A 115 8.17 5.74 2.77
N ARG A 116 8.71 4.54 2.89
CA ARG A 116 8.25 3.54 3.85
C ARG A 116 9.05 3.68 5.14
N LEU A 117 8.34 3.78 6.26
CA LEU A 117 8.92 3.83 7.60
C LEU A 117 8.54 2.55 8.35
N THR A 118 9.52 1.80 8.83
CA THR A 118 9.31 0.62 9.66
C THR A 118 10.22 0.66 10.88
N SER A 119 10.10 -0.31 11.77
CA SER A 119 11.06 -0.51 12.86
C SER A 119 11.53 -1.94 12.91
N GLN A 120 12.78 -2.12 13.31
CA GLN A 120 13.46 -3.40 13.39
C GLN A 120 14.11 -3.52 14.78
N VAL A 121 14.07 -4.73 15.33
CA VAL A 121 14.81 -5.11 16.53
C VAL A 121 15.95 -5.99 16.07
N VAL A 122 17.17 -5.55 16.33
CA VAL A 122 18.41 -6.26 15.98
C VAL A 122 19.15 -6.64 17.24
N ALA A 123 19.89 -7.73 17.20
CA ALA A 123 20.70 -8.17 18.33
C ALA A 123 21.92 -8.98 17.86
N THR A 124 22.80 -9.27 18.81
CA THR A 124 23.85 -10.27 18.65
C THR A 124 23.27 -11.64 18.98
N VAL A 125 23.41 -12.58 18.06
CA VAL A 125 22.91 -13.96 18.20
C VAL A 125 23.98 -14.91 17.70
N ASP A 126 24.37 -15.87 18.54
CA ASP A 126 25.47 -16.81 18.28
C ASP A 126 26.75 -16.05 17.85
N ASP A 127 27.14 -15.04 18.63
CA ASP A 127 28.28 -14.13 18.41
C ASP A 127 28.26 -13.31 17.12
N VAL A 128 27.18 -13.36 16.34
CA VAL A 128 27.01 -12.56 15.13
C VAL A 128 26.21 -11.29 15.45
N PRO A 129 26.81 -10.09 15.38
CA PRO A 129 26.13 -8.84 15.68
C PRO A 129 25.13 -8.44 14.58
N GLY A 130 24.11 -7.69 14.95
CA GLY A 130 23.20 -7.03 14.00
C GLY A 130 22.16 -7.93 13.33
N ARG A 131 21.95 -9.15 13.82
CA ARG A 131 20.90 -10.02 13.29
C ARG A 131 19.52 -9.45 13.57
N LEU A 132 18.64 -9.49 12.58
CA LEU A 132 17.23 -9.12 12.73
C LEU A 132 16.48 -10.16 13.55
N ILE A 133 16.05 -9.81 14.76
CA ILE A 133 15.28 -10.70 15.64
C ILE A 133 13.77 -10.37 15.66
N ALA A 134 13.36 -9.17 15.23
CA ALA A 134 11.98 -8.85 14.92
C ALA A 134 11.85 -7.62 14.01
N SER A 135 10.70 -7.48 13.35
CA SER A 135 10.33 -6.31 12.55
C SER A 135 8.87 -5.95 12.80
N ALA A 136 8.56 -4.66 12.77
CA ALA A 136 7.19 -4.20 12.87
C ALA A 136 6.36 -4.72 11.69
N ARG A 137 5.15 -5.23 11.98
CA ARG A 137 4.30 -5.86 10.95
C ARG A 137 3.65 -4.86 10.00
N ASN A 138 3.31 -3.70 10.53
CA ASN A 138 2.59 -2.65 9.81
C ASN A 138 3.52 -1.44 9.64
N PRO A 139 4.21 -1.32 8.51
CA PRO A 139 5.02 -0.14 8.24
C PRO A 139 4.11 1.07 7.94
N TRP A 140 4.63 2.25 8.22
CA TRP A 140 4.03 3.52 7.86
C TRP A 140 4.41 3.93 6.43
N THR A 141 3.53 4.67 5.78
CA THR A 141 3.78 5.34 4.50
C THR A 141 3.85 6.84 4.73
N ILE A 142 4.94 7.48 4.32
CA ILE A 142 5.07 8.92 4.27
C ILE A 142 4.92 9.32 2.80
N ASP A 143 3.85 10.03 2.47
CA ASP A 143 3.54 10.46 1.11
C ASP A 143 3.88 11.94 0.94
N LEU A 144 4.88 12.22 0.10
CA LEU A 144 5.39 13.57 -0.15
C LEU A 144 4.46 14.39 -1.05
N THR A 145 3.49 13.76 -1.72
CA THR A 145 2.63 14.38 -2.75
C THR A 145 1.13 14.28 -2.42
N ALA A 146 0.77 13.80 -1.22
CA ALA A 146 -0.62 13.71 -0.77
C ALA A 146 -0.95 14.76 0.29
N THR A 147 -2.12 15.39 0.14
CA THR A 147 -2.67 16.38 1.09
C THR A 147 -3.44 15.74 2.24
N ASP A 148 -4.07 14.59 2.00
CA ASP A 148 -4.83 13.83 2.99
C ASP A 148 -4.07 12.53 3.36
N PRO A 149 -3.91 12.17 4.65
CA PRO A 149 -3.23 10.93 5.07
C PRO A 149 -4.15 9.72 4.96
N THR A 150 -4.74 9.59 3.79
CA THR A 150 -5.38 8.36 3.39
C THR A 150 -4.27 7.41 2.94
N ARG A 151 -4.38 6.14 3.30
CA ARG A 151 -3.66 5.12 2.55
C ARG A 151 -4.34 5.15 1.18
N LYS A 152 -3.80 5.93 0.22
CA LYS A 152 -4.36 6.03 -1.13
C LYS A 152 -4.71 4.61 -1.54
N GLU A 153 -6.00 4.40 -1.78
CA GLU A 153 -6.49 3.09 -2.18
C GLU A 153 -5.64 2.64 -3.37
N ALA A 154 -5.46 1.33 -3.55
CA ALA A 154 -4.68 0.84 -4.68
C ALA A 154 -5.27 1.25 -6.05
N ILE A 155 -6.41 1.95 -6.05
CA ILE A 155 -7.30 2.27 -7.15
C ILE A 155 -7.99 3.62 -6.82
N SER A 156 -8.02 4.56 -7.77
CA SER A 156 -8.80 5.79 -7.74
C SER A 156 -10.10 5.60 -8.54
N THR A 157 -11.12 6.45 -8.32
CA THR A 157 -12.36 6.46 -9.12
C THR A 157 -12.74 7.89 -9.48
N LEU A 158 -12.99 8.16 -10.76
CA LEU A 158 -13.33 9.50 -11.27
C LEU A 158 -14.55 9.45 -12.21
N TRP A 159 -15.43 10.43 -12.09
CA TRP A 159 -16.54 10.64 -13.02
C TRP A 159 -16.13 11.63 -14.10
N VAL A 160 -16.19 11.24 -15.36
CA VAL A 160 -15.79 12.10 -16.49
C VAL A 160 -16.64 11.81 -17.72
N ASP A 161 -16.78 12.80 -18.59
CA ASP A 161 -17.37 12.63 -19.91
C ASP A 161 -16.32 12.05 -20.87
N PHE A 162 -16.54 10.82 -21.33
CA PHE A 162 -15.60 10.12 -22.20
C PHE A 162 -15.55 10.70 -23.62
N GLY A 163 -16.52 11.54 -24.00
CA GLY A 163 -16.55 12.24 -25.27
C GLY A 163 -16.33 13.74 -25.16
N ALA A 164 -15.85 14.23 -24.01
CA ALA A 164 -15.36 15.60 -23.88
C ALA A 164 -13.99 15.74 -24.56
N GLU A 165 -13.72 16.91 -25.14
CA GLU A 165 -12.45 17.20 -25.81
C GLU A 165 -11.26 17.20 -24.83
N GLU A 166 -11.50 17.50 -23.55
CA GLU A 166 -10.47 17.45 -22.50
C GLU A 166 -9.97 16.02 -22.19
N ASN A 167 -10.72 14.98 -22.61
CA ASN A 167 -10.43 13.57 -22.33
C ASN A 167 -10.17 12.73 -23.60
N PRO A 168 -9.22 13.12 -24.49
CA PRO A 168 -9.02 12.43 -25.77
C PRO A 168 -8.59 10.96 -25.61
N HIS A 169 -7.95 10.62 -24.50
CA HIS A 169 -7.55 9.25 -24.16
C HIS A 169 -8.74 8.33 -23.83
N LEU A 170 -9.91 8.89 -23.49
CA LEU A 170 -11.13 8.13 -23.20
C LEU A 170 -12.06 7.99 -24.42
N HIS A 171 -11.76 8.67 -25.53
CA HIS A 171 -12.57 8.63 -26.74
C HIS A 171 -12.85 7.22 -27.28
N PRO A 172 -11.89 6.27 -27.26
CA PRO A 172 -12.15 4.90 -27.68
C PRO A 172 -13.22 4.16 -26.86
N TYR A 173 -13.52 4.64 -25.64
CA TYR A 173 -14.44 4.00 -24.70
C TYR A 173 -15.77 4.77 -24.57
N GLN A 174 -16.07 5.72 -25.46
CA GLN A 174 -17.26 6.60 -25.35
C GLN A 174 -18.59 5.86 -25.17
N GLY A 175 -18.70 4.63 -25.70
CA GLY A 175 -19.88 3.78 -25.55
C GLY A 175 -19.94 2.96 -24.25
N ASP A 176 -18.86 2.95 -23.47
CA ASP A 176 -18.75 2.13 -22.27
C ASP A 176 -19.18 2.91 -21.01
N PRO A 177 -19.81 2.24 -20.03
CA PRO A 177 -20.22 2.88 -18.78
C PRO A 177 -19.03 3.18 -17.85
N TRP A 178 -17.95 2.42 -17.94
CA TRP A 178 -16.71 2.65 -17.21
C TRP A 178 -15.51 2.08 -17.97
N THR A 179 -14.32 2.55 -17.64
CA THR A 179 -13.06 1.94 -18.07
C THR A 179 -12.03 1.99 -16.95
N ILE A 180 -11.00 1.15 -17.01
CA ILE A 180 -9.94 1.08 -16.01
C ILE A 180 -8.61 1.44 -16.68
N GLU A 181 -8.03 2.55 -16.26
CA GLU A 181 -6.67 2.95 -16.64
C GLU A 181 -5.67 2.46 -15.61
N THR A 182 -4.74 1.63 -16.05
CA THR A 182 -3.71 1.03 -15.18
C THR A 182 -2.30 1.60 -15.41
N THR A 183 -2.17 2.58 -16.31
CA THR A 183 -0.91 3.30 -16.59
C THR A 183 -0.59 4.35 -15.54
N GLY A 184 -1.61 4.92 -14.88
CA GLY A 184 -1.46 5.90 -13.80
C GLY A 184 -1.00 5.31 -12.46
N GLU A 185 -0.50 6.18 -11.58
CA GLU A 185 -0.19 5.85 -10.18
C GLU A 185 -0.86 6.86 -9.22
N PRO A 186 -1.98 6.50 -8.56
CA PRO A 186 -2.66 5.19 -8.59
C PRO A 186 -3.42 4.95 -9.91
N PRO A 187 -3.72 3.68 -10.23
CA PRO A 187 -4.58 3.34 -11.36
C PRO A 187 -6.00 3.85 -11.09
N THR A 188 -6.75 4.15 -12.14
CA THR A 188 -8.03 4.89 -12.04
C THR A 188 -9.16 4.15 -12.74
N VAL A 189 -10.28 4.02 -12.06
CA VAL A 189 -11.58 3.62 -12.64
C VAL A 189 -12.30 4.89 -13.08
N PHE A 190 -12.43 5.08 -14.38
CA PHE A 190 -13.23 6.16 -14.94
C PHE A 190 -14.67 5.69 -15.09
N LEU A 191 -15.62 6.51 -14.63
CA LEU A 191 -17.06 6.29 -14.75
C LEU A 191 -17.62 7.33 -15.74
N ASN A 192 -18.30 6.86 -16.78
CA ASN A 192 -18.73 7.70 -17.89
C ASN A 192 -20.00 8.48 -17.52
N THR A 193 -19.91 9.81 -17.47
CA THR A 193 -21.06 10.66 -17.15
C THR A 193 -22.08 10.76 -18.27
N ARG A 194 -21.73 10.39 -19.52
CA ARG A 194 -22.69 10.33 -20.64
C ARG A 194 -23.54 9.07 -20.64
N PHE A 195 -23.15 8.04 -19.87
CA PHE A 195 -23.91 6.81 -19.82
C PHE A 195 -25.15 6.99 -18.94
N GLU A 196 -26.31 7.07 -19.59
CA GLU A 196 -27.59 7.34 -18.93
C GLU A 196 -27.91 6.30 -17.85
N GLY A 197 -28.32 6.75 -16.67
CA GLY A 197 -28.75 5.88 -15.57
C GLY A 197 -27.61 5.37 -14.69
N LEU A 198 -26.34 5.45 -15.09
CA LEU A 198 -25.22 4.92 -14.31
C LEU A 198 -25.07 5.66 -12.98
N ARG A 199 -25.14 6.99 -13.01
CA ARG A 199 -25.03 7.85 -11.82
C ARG A 199 -26.23 7.62 -10.90
N GLU A 200 -27.42 7.54 -11.47
CA GLU A 200 -28.67 7.32 -10.75
C GLU A 200 -28.62 5.97 -10.03
N ILE A 201 -28.20 4.89 -10.70
CA ILE A 201 -28.09 3.56 -10.10
C ILE A 201 -27.02 3.54 -8.99
N LEU A 202 -25.84 4.11 -9.23
CA LEU A 202 -24.73 4.09 -8.28
C LEU A 202 -24.96 4.99 -7.05
N HIS A 203 -25.78 6.04 -7.16
CA HIS A 203 -26.04 6.97 -6.05
C HIS A 203 -27.43 6.79 -5.41
N GLY A 204 -28.49 6.70 -6.21
CA GLY A 204 -29.89 6.74 -5.75
C GLY A 204 -30.69 5.46 -5.97
N GLY A 205 -30.16 4.51 -6.74
CA GLY A 205 -30.84 3.27 -7.11
C GLY A 205 -31.14 2.35 -5.93
N GLU A 206 -32.00 1.36 -6.19
CA GLU A 206 -32.31 0.30 -5.23
C GLU A 206 -31.01 -0.31 -4.67
N LYS A 207 -30.94 -0.47 -3.35
CA LYS A 207 -29.72 -0.91 -2.65
C LYS A 207 -29.12 -2.18 -3.25
N THR A 208 -29.96 -3.13 -3.64
CA THR A 208 -29.55 -4.40 -4.25
C THR A 208 -28.91 -4.16 -5.61
N VAL A 209 -29.58 -3.44 -6.51
CA VAL A 209 -29.08 -3.12 -7.85
C VAL A 209 -27.77 -2.34 -7.78
N ARG A 210 -27.72 -1.30 -6.95
CA ARG A 210 -26.49 -0.52 -6.70
C ARG A 210 -25.34 -1.39 -6.20
N SER A 211 -25.62 -2.27 -5.23
CA SER A 211 -24.59 -3.15 -4.66
C SER A 211 -24.08 -4.15 -5.68
N THR A 212 -24.94 -4.68 -6.54
CA THR A 212 -24.57 -5.60 -7.61
C THR A 212 -23.69 -4.90 -8.64
N LEU A 213 -24.09 -3.73 -9.12
CA LEU A 213 -23.32 -2.97 -10.10
C LEU A 213 -21.95 -2.53 -9.54
N SER A 214 -21.93 -2.03 -8.31
CA SER A 214 -20.66 -1.67 -7.63
C SER A 214 -19.73 -2.87 -7.47
N ALA A 215 -20.28 -4.05 -7.17
CA ALA A 215 -19.51 -5.28 -7.06
C ALA A 215 -18.95 -5.71 -8.42
N GLN A 216 -19.74 -5.57 -9.50
CA GLN A 216 -19.29 -5.88 -10.84
C GLN A 216 -18.11 -4.98 -11.26
N ILE A 217 -18.24 -3.66 -11.13
CA ILE A 217 -17.17 -2.69 -11.42
C ILE A 217 -15.90 -3.06 -10.63
N ALA A 218 -16.05 -3.37 -9.34
CA ALA A 218 -14.92 -3.74 -8.50
C ALA A 218 -14.26 -5.05 -8.95
N VAL A 219 -15.04 -6.07 -9.35
CA VAL A 219 -14.49 -7.34 -9.87
C VAL A 219 -13.67 -7.08 -11.13
N GLU A 220 -14.21 -6.34 -12.09
CA GLU A 220 -13.53 -6.00 -13.34
C GLU A 220 -12.25 -5.21 -13.08
N ALA A 221 -12.29 -4.22 -12.18
CA ALA A 221 -11.12 -3.48 -11.76
C ALA A 221 -10.04 -4.39 -11.14
N TRP A 222 -10.39 -5.26 -10.20
CA TRP A 222 -9.42 -6.18 -9.58
C TRP A 222 -8.77 -7.14 -10.58
N ILE A 223 -9.51 -7.60 -11.58
CA ILE A 223 -8.98 -8.46 -12.65
C ILE A 223 -8.02 -7.68 -13.53
N SER A 224 -8.43 -6.51 -14.03
CA SER A 224 -7.59 -5.64 -14.88
C SER A 224 -6.27 -5.29 -14.17
N LEU A 225 -6.36 -4.88 -12.91
CA LEU A 225 -5.22 -4.53 -12.09
C LEU A 225 -4.30 -5.71 -11.82
N LEU A 226 -4.85 -6.90 -11.54
CA LEU A 226 -4.03 -8.09 -11.36
C LEU A 226 -3.27 -8.40 -12.65
N ASN A 227 -3.95 -8.36 -13.80
CA ASN A 227 -3.34 -8.64 -15.08
C ASN A 227 -2.21 -7.64 -15.35
N THR A 228 -2.45 -6.34 -15.23
CA THR A 228 -1.38 -5.34 -15.41
C THR A 228 -0.25 -5.51 -14.38
N ALA A 229 -0.56 -5.80 -13.12
CA ALA A 229 0.46 -6.02 -12.10
C ALA A 229 1.33 -7.26 -12.39
N ALA A 230 0.74 -8.33 -12.93
CA ALA A 230 1.45 -9.54 -13.35
C ALA A 230 2.41 -9.25 -14.52
N HIS A 231 2.03 -8.41 -15.47
CA HIS A 231 2.91 -7.98 -16.57
C HIS A 231 4.06 -7.09 -16.07
N GLY A 232 3.84 -6.33 -14.99
CA GLY A 232 4.87 -5.49 -14.36
C GLY A 232 5.92 -6.26 -13.55
N VAL A 233 5.81 -7.60 -13.44
CA VAL A 233 6.78 -8.43 -12.72
C VAL A 233 8.02 -8.65 -13.58
N ALA A 234 9.15 -8.07 -13.15
CA ALA A 234 10.44 -8.30 -13.76
C ALA A 234 10.96 -9.70 -13.41
N VAL A 235 11.57 -10.36 -14.39
CA VAL A 235 12.25 -11.66 -14.23
C VAL A 235 13.65 -11.47 -14.82
N GLU A 236 14.48 -10.73 -14.09
CA GLU A 236 15.88 -10.49 -14.46
C GLU A 236 16.81 -11.57 -13.87
N SER A 237 16.31 -12.39 -12.95
CA SER A 237 17.00 -13.52 -12.33
C SER A 237 16.12 -14.78 -12.35
N GLU A 238 16.60 -15.91 -11.82
CA GLU A 238 15.81 -17.15 -11.66
C GLU A 238 14.57 -16.99 -10.77
N ARG A 239 14.37 -15.83 -10.13
CA ARG A 239 13.19 -15.52 -9.31
C ARG A 239 12.51 -14.22 -9.76
N PRO A 240 11.16 -14.21 -9.88
CA PRO A 240 10.44 -12.97 -10.14
C PRO A 240 10.57 -11.99 -8.97
N GLU A 241 10.81 -10.73 -9.30
CA GLU A 241 10.87 -9.67 -8.31
C GLU A 241 9.49 -9.05 -8.10
N TRP A 242 9.11 -8.84 -6.84
CA TRP A 242 7.89 -8.09 -6.53
C TRP A 242 7.95 -6.70 -7.20
N PRO A 243 6.95 -6.31 -8.00
CA PRO A 243 6.90 -4.97 -8.54
C PRO A 243 6.71 -3.98 -7.39
N GLY A 244 7.00 -2.70 -7.61
CA GLY A 244 6.75 -1.65 -6.62
C GLY A 244 5.30 -1.15 -6.63
N GLY A 245 5.05 -0.04 -5.93
CA GLY A 245 3.85 0.77 -6.11
C GLY A 245 2.52 0.05 -5.83
N TRP A 246 1.53 0.36 -6.66
CA TRP A 246 0.20 -0.22 -6.56
C TRP A 246 0.18 -1.70 -7.01
N GLN A 247 1.05 -2.08 -7.95
CA GLN A 247 1.14 -3.45 -8.47
C GLN A 247 1.49 -4.44 -7.36
N GLU A 248 2.47 -4.12 -6.50
CA GLU A 248 2.82 -4.95 -5.35
C GLU A 248 1.62 -5.16 -4.43
N THR A 249 0.88 -4.07 -4.19
CA THR A 249 -0.26 -4.06 -3.28
C THR A 249 -1.38 -4.94 -3.82
N VAL A 250 -1.65 -4.89 -5.12
CA VAL A 250 -2.64 -5.73 -5.78
C VAL A 250 -2.24 -7.21 -5.70
N LEU A 251 -1.00 -7.54 -6.07
CA LEU A 251 -0.50 -8.92 -6.03
C LEU A 251 -0.54 -9.49 -4.62
N ARG A 252 -0.07 -8.75 -3.61
CA ARG A 252 -0.11 -9.21 -2.20
C ARG A 252 -1.52 -9.42 -1.67
N ARG A 253 -2.52 -8.72 -2.20
CA ARG A 253 -3.94 -8.89 -1.82
C ARG A 253 -4.60 -10.07 -2.52
N MET A 254 -4.24 -10.31 -3.77
CA MET A 254 -4.89 -11.30 -4.63
C MET A 254 -4.24 -12.69 -4.53
N LEU A 255 -2.90 -12.77 -4.54
CA LEU A 255 -2.15 -14.02 -4.57
C LEU A 255 -2.51 -15.00 -3.44
N PRO A 256 -2.68 -14.58 -2.16
CA PRO A 256 -3.05 -15.52 -1.09
C PRO A 256 -4.41 -16.20 -1.28
N ARG A 257 -5.27 -15.67 -2.16
CA ARG A 257 -6.56 -16.29 -2.50
C ARG A 257 -6.48 -17.15 -3.75
N ILE A 258 -5.63 -16.76 -4.71
CA ILE A 258 -5.42 -17.51 -5.95
C ILE A 258 -4.62 -18.79 -5.64
N PHE A 259 -3.61 -18.68 -4.78
CA PHE A 259 -2.72 -19.75 -4.37
C PHE A 259 -2.67 -19.83 -2.83
N PRO A 260 -3.72 -20.36 -2.18
CA PRO A 260 -3.80 -20.37 -0.72
C PRO A 260 -2.73 -21.26 -0.05
N ASP A 261 -2.24 -22.27 -0.77
CA ASP A 261 -1.29 -23.25 -0.27
C ASP A 261 0.18 -22.84 -0.52
N LEU A 262 0.42 -21.70 -1.16
CA LEU A 262 1.76 -21.22 -1.51
C LEU A 262 2.18 -20.03 -0.63
N SER A 263 3.49 -19.92 -0.40
CA SER A 263 4.05 -18.68 0.15
C SER A 263 3.88 -17.53 -0.85
N PRO A 264 3.90 -16.26 -0.44
CA PRO A 264 3.75 -15.16 -1.39
C PRO A 264 4.78 -15.16 -2.53
N ASP A 265 6.04 -15.51 -2.24
CA ASP A 265 7.11 -15.52 -3.24
C ASP A 265 6.93 -16.68 -4.23
N ASP A 266 6.52 -17.86 -3.74
CA ASP A 266 6.19 -19.01 -4.57
C ASP A 266 4.93 -18.76 -5.40
N ALA A 267 3.93 -18.08 -4.83
CA ALA A 267 2.71 -17.68 -5.51
C ALA A 267 2.97 -16.67 -6.63
N LEU A 268 3.91 -15.73 -6.42
CA LEU A 268 4.34 -14.81 -7.46
C LEU A 268 5.06 -15.56 -8.60
N THR A 269 5.91 -16.52 -8.24
CA THR A 269 6.62 -17.38 -9.21
C THR A 269 5.63 -18.21 -10.04
N GLU A 270 4.67 -18.85 -9.38
CA GLU A 270 3.61 -19.62 -10.02
C GLU A 270 2.73 -18.75 -10.93
N LEU A 271 2.37 -17.53 -10.49
CA LEU A 271 1.62 -16.59 -11.31
C LEU A 271 2.38 -16.27 -12.60
N VAL A 272 3.65 -15.89 -12.50
CA VAL A 272 4.47 -15.54 -13.66
C VAL A 272 4.67 -16.73 -14.59
N ALA A 273 4.92 -17.92 -14.04
CA ALA A 273 5.04 -19.14 -14.81
C ALA A 273 3.77 -19.42 -15.63
N ARG A 274 2.59 -19.34 -15.00
CA ARG A 274 1.30 -19.57 -15.68
C ARG A 274 0.89 -18.46 -16.65
N THR A 275 1.32 -17.23 -16.43
CA THR A 275 1.05 -16.11 -17.35
C THR A 275 1.95 -16.16 -18.59
N ARG A 276 3.15 -16.74 -18.49
CA ARG A 276 4.12 -16.81 -19.61
C ARG A 276 4.12 -18.15 -20.36
N LEU A 277 3.74 -19.24 -19.70
CA LEU A 277 3.61 -20.56 -20.32
C LEU A 277 2.14 -20.76 -20.65
N ASP A 278 1.79 -20.75 -21.93
CA ASP A 278 0.43 -20.85 -22.50
C ASP A 278 -0.39 -22.10 -22.09
N GLY A 279 0.08 -22.92 -21.14
CA GLY A 279 -0.46 -24.24 -20.81
C GLY A 279 -1.35 -24.36 -19.56
N GLY A 280 -1.62 -23.29 -18.80
CA GLY A 280 -2.30 -23.38 -17.49
C GLY A 280 -3.57 -22.51 -17.31
N SER A 281 -4.12 -21.97 -18.39
CA SER A 281 -5.01 -20.79 -18.37
C SER A 281 -6.36 -20.98 -17.64
N GLY A 282 -7.00 -22.15 -17.77
CA GLY A 282 -8.39 -22.34 -17.31
C GLY A 282 -8.60 -22.30 -15.78
N ASP A 283 -7.80 -23.07 -15.03
CA ASP A 283 -7.88 -23.12 -13.54
C ASP A 283 -7.45 -21.78 -12.92
N LEU A 284 -6.43 -21.14 -13.48
CA LEU A 284 -5.98 -19.83 -13.01
C LEU A 284 -7.07 -18.77 -13.17
N GLN A 285 -7.73 -18.70 -14.34
CA GLN A 285 -8.78 -17.73 -14.59
C GLN A 285 -9.96 -17.88 -13.61
N ALA A 286 -10.36 -19.13 -13.31
CA ALA A 286 -11.42 -19.40 -12.34
C ALA A 286 -11.05 -18.92 -10.91
N ARG A 287 -9.80 -19.16 -10.49
CA ARG A 287 -9.27 -18.69 -9.19
C ARG A 287 -9.17 -17.18 -9.13
N VAL A 288 -8.76 -16.53 -10.22
CA VAL A 288 -8.72 -15.07 -10.34
C VAL A 288 -10.12 -14.48 -10.20
N LEU A 289 -11.11 -15.01 -10.92
CA LEU A 289 -12.52 -14.59 -10.81
C LEU A 289 -13.03 -14.74 -9.38
N GLN A 290 -12.76 -15.87 -8.73
CA GLN A 290 -13.15 -16.11 -7.34
C GLN A 290 -12.46 -15.13 -6.37
N ALA A 291 -11.16 -14.89 -6.54
CA ALA A 291 -10.38 -13.98 -5.71
C ALA A 291 -10.87 -12.53 -5.86
N ALA A 292 -11.10 -12.08 -7.10
CA ALA A 292 -11.65 -10.76 -7.42
C ALA A 292 -13.05 -10.59 -6.83
N GLY A 293 -13.94 -11.58 -6.99
CA GLY A 293 -15.27 -11.57 -6.38
C GLY A 293 -15.23 -11.46 -4.85
N ALA A 294 -14.33 -12.20 -4.21
CA ALA A 294 -14.15 -12.13 -2.76
C ALA A 294 -13.56 -10.79 -2.30
N GLN A 295 -12.73 -10.15 -3.12
CA GLN A 295 -12.12 -8.87 -2.85
C GLN A 295 -13.11 -7.70 -3.07
N ALA A 296 -13.91 -7.76 -4.11
CA ALA A 296 -15.02 -6.84 -4.36
C ALA A 296 -16.02 -6.83 -3.18
N LYS A 297 -16.39 -8.01 -2.66
CA LYS A 297 -17.26 -8.14 -1.48
C LYS A 297 -16.66 -7.56 -0.19
N ARG A 298 -15.34 -7.64 -0.01
CA ARG A 298 -14.63 -7.04 1.13
C ARG A 298 -14.51 -5.52 1.01
N SER A 299 -14.52 -5.01 -0.22
CA SER A 299 -14.43 -3.59 -0.53
C SER A 299 -15.78 -2.88 -0.31
N ARG A 300 -16.46 -3.13 0.82
CA ARG A 300 -17.65 -2.35 1.25
C ARG A 300 -17.42 -0.83 1.12
N ARG A 301 -16.16 -0.43 1.25
CA ARG A 301 -15.64 0.93 1.08
C ARG A 301 -15.63 1.45 -0.37
N PHE A 302 -15.61 0.63 -1.42
CA PHE A 302 -15.64 1.11 -2.81
C PHE A 302 -16.99 1.80 -3.13
N GLY A 303 -18.09 1.23 -2.62
CA GLY A 303 -19.41 1.87 -2.66
C GLY A 303 -19.58 3.03 -1.66
N ASP A 304 -18.75 3.13 -0.62
CA ASP A 304 -18.63 4.33 0.24
C ASP A 304 -17.72 5.41 -0.40
N PHE A 305 -16.79 5.01 -1.27
CA PHE A 305 -15.79 5.85 -1.94
C PHE A 305 -16.38 6.54 -3.17
N ILE A 306 -17.17 5.82 -3.99
CA ILE A 306 -18.04 6.42 -5.02
C ILE A 306 -18.99 7.47 -4.39
N ARG A 307 -19.39 7.29 -3.12
CA ARG A 307 -20.18 8.29 -2.36
C ARG A 307 -19.38 9.54 -1.96
N ALA A 308 -18.06 9.45 -1.79
CA ALA A 308 -17.23 10.52 -1.23
C ALA A 308 -16.74 11.52 -2.30
N THR A 309 -16.48 11.08 -3.53
CA THR A 309 -16.00 11.93 -4.63
C THR A 309 -17.02 12.98 -5.09
N SER A 310 -18.33 12.72 -4.93
CA SER A 310 -19.39 13.69 -5.28
C SER A 310 -19.46 14.91 -4.34
N ARG A 311 -18.94 14.82 -3.10
CA ARG A 311 -19.01 15.95 -2.14
C ARG A 311 -18.00 17.06 -2.45
N LYS A 312 -16.89 16.76 -3.15
CA LYS A 312 -15.86 17.75 -3.50
C LYS A 312 -16.19 18.60 -4.73
N GLU A 313 -17.24 18.26 -5.50
CA GLU A 313 -17.65 19.03 -6.70
C GLU A 313 -18.82 20.00 -6.46
N GLY A 314 -19.32 20.07 -5.21
CA GLY A 314 -20.42 20.94 -4.80
C GLY A 314 -20.05 22.03 -3.80
N SER A 315 -18.77 22.39 -3.67
CA SER A 315 -18.29 23.52 -2.85
C SER A 315 -17.35 24.41 -3.65
#